data_AF-A0A3B9CX69-F1
#
_entry.id   AF-A0A3B9CX69-F1
#
_cell.length_a   1.000
_cell.length_b   1.000
_cell.length_c   1.000
_cell.angle_alpha   90.00
_cell.angle_beta   90.00
_cell.angle_gamma   90.00
#
_symmetry.space_group_name_H-M   'P 1'
#
loop_
_entity.id
_entity.type
_entity.pdbx_description
1 polymer ?
#
loop_
_entity_poly.entity_id
_entity_poly.type
_entity_poly.pdbx_seq_one_letter_code
_entity_poly.pdbx_strand_id
1 'polypeptide(L)'
;MHEIRLAGPWEHLEDAATYRVTLPQALSQGTAIRRRFHSPTGLSDETRLFVAVHRTENSGMLKVTCNGHDLIEAFDEEILLFEVTMQIEQHNELVLRPAGEESAGVEAVCLRICEPRSDDTMPS
;
A
#
# COMPACT_ATOMS: atom_id res chain seq x y z
N MET A 1 8.39 -11.77 10.50
CA MET A 1 7.74 -10.89 9.51
C MET A 1 6.37 -11.47 9.21
N HIS A 2 5.31 -10.70 9.44
CA HIS A 2 3.93 -11.08 9.13
C HIS A 2 3.41 -10.22 7.98
N GLU A 3 2.56 -10.78 7.13
CA GLU A 3 1.98 -10.06 5.99
C GLU A 3 0.45 -10.19 5.99
N ILE A 4 -0.24 -9.05 5.91
CA ILE A 4 -1.70 -8.97 5.83
C ILE A 4 -2.08 -8.49 4.44
N ARG A 5 -2.71 -9.36 3.65
CA ARG A 5 -3.19 -9.00 2.32
C ARG A 5 -4.39 -8.07 2.42
N LEU A 6 -4.35 -6.92 1.75
CA LEU A 6 -5.45 -5.98 1.65
C LEU A 6 -6.45 -6.42 0.55
N ALA A 7 -6.98 -7.63 0.68
CA ALA A 7 -7.78 -8.31 -0.35
C ALA A 7 -9.24 -7.82 -0.47
N GLY A 8 -9.79 -7.17 0.56
CA GLY A 8 -11.18 -6.68 0.58
C GLY A 8 -11.45 -5.60 -0.49
N PRO A 9 -12.72 -5.20 -0.69
CA PRO A 9 -13.09 -4.47 -1.89
C PRO A 9 -12.33 -3.14 -1.98
N TRP A 10 -11.68 -2.97 -3.13
CA TRP A 10 -11.13 -1.71 -3.58
C TRP A 10 -12.23 -0.89 -4.22
N GLU A 11 -12.03 0.41 -4.34
CA GLU A 11 -13.03 1.35 -4.86
C GLU A 11 -12.40 2.20 -5.95
N HIS A 12 -12.99 2.27 -7.14
CA HIS A 12 -12.59 3.29 -8.11
C HIS A 12 -13.02 4.67 -7.64
N LEU A 13 -12.15 5.65 -7.88
CA LEU A 13 -12.40 7.06 -7.72
C LEU A 13 -12.57 7.66 -9.12
N GLU A 14 -13.79 7.65 -9.65
CA GLU A 14 -14.16 8.35 -10.89
C GLU A 14 -15.36 9.26 -10.63
N ASP A 15 -15.32 10.46 -11.21
CA ASP A 15 -16.37 11.47 -11.36
C ASP A 15 -17.75 11.14 -10.74
N ALA A 16 -17.83 11.30 -9.42
CA ALA A 16 -19.02 11.15 -8.57
C ALA A 16 -19.60 9.74 -8.39
N ALA A 17 -18.98 8.68 -8.92
CA ALA A 17 -19.39 7.29 -8.73
C ALA A 17 -18.27 6.47 -8.06
N THR A 18 -18.63 5.70 -7.03
CA THR A 18 -17.72 4.75 -6.39
C THR A 18 -18.20 3.34 -6.67
N TYR A 19 -17.46 2.59 -7.51
CA TYR A 19 -17.72 1.18 -7.75
C TYR A 19 -16.63 0.30 -7.17
N ARG A 20 -17.03 -0.90 -6.73
CA ARG A 20 -16.12 -1.87 -6.11
C ARG A 20 -15.32 -2.61 -7.17
N VAL A 21 -14.03 -2.81 -6.90
CA VAL A 21 -13.13 -3.63 -7.70
C VAL A 21 -12.28 -4.56 -6.84
N THR A 22 -11.67 -5.53 -7.51
CA THR A 22 -10.80 -6.55 -6.91
C THR A 22 -9.47 -6.55 -7.64
N LEU A 23 -8.36 -6.62 -6.92
CA LEU A 23 -7.05 -6.86 -7.54
C LEU A 23 -6.98 -8.30 -8.11
N PRO A 24 -6.25 -8.55 -9.21
CA PRO A 24 -5.39 -7.61 -9.96
C PRO A 24 -6.18 -6.56 -10.76
N GLN A 25 -5.59 -5.37 -10.96
CA GLN A 25 -6.17 -4.25 -11.71
C GLN A 25 -5.12 -3.53 -12.55
N ALA A 26 -5.49 -3.12 -13.77
CA ALA A 26 -4.73 -2.17 -14.57
C ALA A 26 -5.34 -0.78 -14.39
N LEU A 27 -4.53 0.20 -14.00
CA LEU A 27 -4.96 1.57 -13.79
C LEU A 27 -4.56 2.41 -15.01
N SER A 28 -5.53 3.05 -15.66
CA SER A 28 -5.30 3.99 -16.76
C SER A 28 -5.18 5.43 -16.26
N GLN A 29 -4.64 6.32 -17.09
CA GLN A 29 -4.56 7.75 -16.79
C GLN A 29 -5.91 8.29 -16.31
N GLY A 30 -5.88 9.12 -15.25
CA GLY A 30 -7.08 9.73 -14.66
C GLY A 30 -7.86 8.81 -13.72
N THR A 31 -7.50 7.53 -13.61
CA THR A 31 -8.14 6.60 -12.67
C THR A 31 -7.34 6.48 -11.37
N ALA A 32 -8.04 6.18 -10.29
CA ALA A 32 -7.42 5.81 -9.02
C ALA A 32 -8.28 4.76 -8.33
N ILE A 33 -7.63 3.89 -7.56
CA ILE A 33 -8.31 2.97 -6.66
C ILE A 33 -7.98 3.29 -5.21
N ARG A 34 -8.97 3.12 -4.34
CA ARG A 34 -8.87 3.33 -2.90
C ARG A 34 -9.17 2.05 -2.14
N ARG A 35 -8.47 1.85 -1.03
CA ARG A 35 -8.81 0.89 0.02
C ARG A 35 -8.79 1.55 1.38
N ARG A 36 -9.84 1.32 2.17
CA ARG A 36 -9.83 1.64 3.61
C ARG A 36 -9.54 0.38 4.43
N PHE A 37 -8.73 0.53 5.48
CA PHE A 37 -8.34 -0.58 6.37
C PHE A 37 -8.09 -0.09 7.79
N HIS A 38 -8.18 -1.00 8.76
CA HIS A 38 -7.83 -0.72 10.15
C HIS A 38 -6.36 -1.07 10.40
N SER A 39 -5.69 -0.32 11.27
CA SER A 39 -4.37 -0.71 11.75
C SER A 39 -4.44 -2.07 12.49
N PRO A 40 -3.42 -2.94 12.37
CA PRO A 40 -3.33 -4.14 13.18
C PRO A 40 -3.28 -3.79 14.68
N THR A 41 -3.93 -4.59 15.50
CA THR A 41 -3.96 -4.41 16.96
C THR A 41 -2.87 -5.22 17.64
N GLY A 42 -2.41 -4.78 18.81
CA GLY A 42 -1.45 -5.54 19.64
C GLY A 42 0.00 -5.45 19.16
N LEU A 43 0.31 -4.44 18.35
CA LEU A 43 1.68 -4.14 17.93
C LEU A 43 2.46 -3.49 19.08
N SER A 44 3.76 -3.77 19.18
CA SER A 44 4.66 -3.05 20.07
C SER A 44 5.02 -1.67 19.51
N ASP A 45 5.44 -0.74 20.38
CA ASP A 45 5.89 0.61 19.96
C ASP A 45 7.11 0.57 19.01
N GLU A 46 7.86 -0.53 19.00
CA GLU A 46 9.02 -0.75 18.13
C GLU A 46 8.64 -1.38 16.78
N THR A 47 7.35 -1.70 16.57
CA THR A 47 6.89 -2.34 15.33
C THR A 47 6.96 -1.36 14.15
N ARG A 48 7.58 -1.79 13.05
CA ARG A 48 7.60 -1.04 11.80
C ARG A 48 6.57 -1.61 10.83
N LEU A 49 5.82 -0.73 10.18
CA LEU A 49 4.80 -1.08 9.21
C LEU A 49 5.22 -0.65 7.81
N PHE A 50 4.99 -1.53 6.84
CA PHE A 50 5.27 -1.26 5.44
C PHE A 50 4.06 -1.59 4.57
N VAL A 51 3.78 -0.74 3.57
CA VAL A 51 2.90 -1.10 2.47
C VAL A 51 3.74 -1.70 1.36
N ALA A 52 3.42 -2.93 0.96
CA ALA A 52 3.99 -3.60 -0.19
C ALA A 52 2.95 -3.60 -1.34
N VAL A 53 3.30 -3.05 -2.50
CA VAL A 53 2.48 -3.08 -3.71
C VAL A 53 3.15 -3.98 -4.73
N HIS A 54 2.52 -5.10 -5.04
CA HIS A 54 2.96 -6.03 -6.08
C HIS A 54 2.38 -5.58 -7.41
N ARG A 55 3.22 -5.49 -8.44
CA ARG A 55 2.84 -5.00 -9.76
C ARG A 55 2.69 -6.16 -10.74
N THR A 56 1.64 -6.12 -11.58
CA THR A 56 1.49 -7.11 -12.66
C THR A 56 2.45 -6.85 -13.82
N GLU A 57 2.86 -5.59 -13.99
CA GLU A 57 3.80 -5.13 -15.00
C GLU A 57 4.63 -3.98 -14.41
N ASN A 58 5.94 -3.99 -14.69
CA ASN A 58 6.86 -2.96 -14.22
C ASN A 58 6.72 -1.63 -14.99
N SER A 59 5.88 -1.59 -16.03
CA SER A 59 5.63 -0.43 -16.88
C SER A 59 4.81 0.65 -16.18
N GLY A 60 5.22 1.92 -16.35
CA GLY A 60 4.53 3.08 -15.81
C GLY A 60 4.86 3.39 -14.35
N MET A 61 4.70 4.65 -13.98
CA MET A 61 4.97 5.14 -12.62
C MET A 61 3.68 5.09 -11.79
N LEU A 62 3.77 4.51 -10.59
CA LEU A 62 2.64 4.44 -9.67
C LEU A 62 2.85 5.40 -8.51
N LYS A 63 1.85 6.27 -8.28
CA LYS A 63 1.76 7.12 -7.11
C LYS A 63 0.92 6.44 -6.04
N VAL A 64 1.51 6.25 -4.87
CA VAL A 64 0.87 5.64 -3.70
C VAL A 64 0.76 6.68 -2.60
N THR A 65 -0.45 6.85 -2.04
CA THR A 65 -0.69 7.77 -0.93
C THR A 65 -1.38 7.06 0.22
N CYS A 66 -0.91 7.25 1.45
CA CYS A 66 -1.53 6.73 2.67
C CYS A 66 -1.97 7.91 3.56
N ASN A 67 -3.25 7.96 3.91
CA ASN A 67 -3.85 9.04 4.70
C ASN A 67 -3.54 10.44 4.14
N GLY A 68 -3.54 10.57 2.81
CA GLY A 68 -3.23 11.82 2.10
C GLY A 68 -1.74 12.16 2.01
N HIS A 69 -0.85 11.37 2.61
CA HIS A 69 0.60 11.54 2.48
C HIS A 69 1.14 10.75 1.28
N ASP A 70 1.89 11.42 0.42
CA ASP A 70 2.61 10.78 -0.69
C ASP A 70 3.73 9.88 -0.13
N LEU A 71 3.72 8.60 -0.48
CA LEU A 71 4.69 7.62 0.01
C LEU A 71 5.97 7.52 -0.84
N ILE A 72 5.96 8.10 -2.05
CA ILE A 72 6.99 8.16 -3.12
C ILE A 72 6.44 7.61 -4.45
N GLU A 73 6.97 8.13 -5.56
CA GLU A 73 6.77 7.64 -6.93
C GLU A 73 7.93 6.68 -7.27
N ALA A 74 7.60 5.45 -7.68
CA ALA A 74 8.61 4.44 -8.03
C ALA A 74 8.36 3.89 -9.45
N PHE A 75 9.47 3.56 -10.12
CA PHE A 75 9.53 3.06 -11.49
C PHE A 75 10.17 1.67 -11.51
N ASP A 76 9.74 0.79 -12.41
CA ASP A 76 10.39 -0.48 -12.77
C ASP A 76 10.66 -1.54 -11.70
N GLU A 77 10.02 -1.47 -10.52
CA GLU A 77 10.13 -2.50 -9.49
C GLU A 77 8.89 -3.42 -9.43
N GLU A 78 9.10 -4.75 -9.36
CA GLU A 78 8.01 -5.73 -9.21
C GLU A 78 7.25 -5.56 -7.89
N ILE A 79 7.94 -5.10 -6.84
CA ILE A 79 7.37 -4.87 -5.51
C ILE A 79 7.82 -3.51 -5.02
N LEU A 80 6.89 -2.58 -4.88
CA LEU A 80 7.13 -1.29 -4.24
C LEU A 80 6.95 -1.45 -2.73
N LEU A 81 7.95 -1.09 -1.93
CA LEU A 81 7.91 -1.21 -0.47
C LEU A 81 8.06 0.16 0.21
N PHE A 82 7.03 0.59 0.92
CA PHE A 82 6.98 1.90 1.57
C PHE A 82 6.86 1.74 3.08
N GLU A 83 7.75 2.35 3.86
CA GLU A 83 7.55 2.45 5.30
C GLU A 83 6.43 3.44 5.60
N VAL A 84 5.45 3.02 6.40
CA VAL A 84 4.25 3.80 6.73
C VAL A 84 4.02 3.95 8.24
N THR A 85 4.98 3.52 9.06
CA THR A 85 4.85 3.48 10.53
C THR A 85 4.31 4.80 11.11
N MET A 86 4.78 5.95 10.59
CA MET A 86 4.38 7.28 11.08
C MET A 86 3.08 7.81 10.45
N GLN A 87 2.60 7.19 9.38
CA GLN A 87 1.42 7.61 8.62
C GLN A 87 0.19 6.79 8.99
N ILE A 88 0.35 5.63 9.62
CA ILE A 88 -0.75 4.76 10.01
C ILE A 88 -1.49 5.32 11.23
N GLU A 89 -2.80 5.41 11.11
CA GLU A 89 -3.76 5.74 12.17
C GLU A 89 -4.63 4.52 12.49
N GLN A 90 -5.62 4.67 13.38
CA GLN A 90 -6.59 3.60 13.65
C GLN A 90 -7.40 3.22 12.40
N HIS A 91 -7.78 4.23 11.60
CA HIS A 91 -8.50 4.08 10.34
C HIS A 91 -7.67 4.66 9.21
N ASN A 92 -7.37 3.86 8.21
CA ASN A 92 -6.45 4.24 7.15
C ASN A 92 -7.12 4.22 5.79
N GLU A 93 -6.61 5.08 4.91
CA GLU A 93 -6.95 5.15 3.50
C GLU A 93 -5.68 5.05 2.66
N LEU A 94 -5.64 4.05 1.79
CA LEU A 94 -4.59 3.88 0.79
C LEU A 94 -5.18 4.16 -0.59
N VAL A 95 -4.52 5.01 -1.37
CA VAL A 95 -4.91 5.35 -2.75
C VAL A 95 -3.75 5.09 -3.70
N LEU A 96 -4.04 4.40 -4.80
CA LEU A 96 -3.10 4.08 -5.87
C LEU A 96 -3.60 4.75 -7.15
N ARG A 97 -2.71 5.46 -7.84
CA ARG A 97 -3.01 6.10 -9.12
C ARG A 97 -1.78 6.09 -10.03
N PRO A 98 -1.93 6.06 -11.36
CA PRO A 98 -0.82 6.33 -12.26
C PRO A 98 -0.28 7.75 -12.04
N ALA A 99 1.04 7.93 -12.08
CA ALA A 99 1.72 9.21 -11.90
C ALA A 99 2.05 9.91 -13.23
N GLY A 100 1.54 9.41 -14.35
CA GLY A 100 1.79 9.94 -15.70
C GLY A 100 0.73 9.48 -16.71
N GLU A 101 1.09 9.53 -17.99
CA GLU A 101 0.21 9.11 -19.10
C GLU A 101 0.17 7.59 -19.30
N GLU A 102 1.14 6.87 -18.73
CA GLU A 102 1.25 5.42 -18.80
C GLU A 102 0.29 4.72 -17.83
N SER A 103 -0.19 3.53 -18.21
CA SER A 103 -0.93 2.66 -17.31
C SER A 103 -0.01 2.05 -16.25
N ALA A 104 -0.55 1.76 -15.07
CA ALA A 104 0.15 1.05 -14.01
C ALA A 104 -0.62 -0.20 -13.57
N GLY A 105 0.03 -1.36 -13.59
CA GLY A 105 -0.54 -2.62 -13.16
C GLY A 105 -0.34 -2.90 -11.67
N VAL A 106 -1.39 -3.33 -10.97
CA VAL A 106 -1.37 -3.70 -9.55
C VAL A 106 -1.93 -5.10 -9.36
N GLU A 107 -1.10 -6.02 -8.87
CA GLU A 107 -1.47 -7.43 -8.65
C GLU A 107 -2.03 -7.66 -7.24
N ALA A 108 -1.36 -7.11 -6.23
CA ALA A 108 -1.71 -7.25 -4.84
C ALA A 108 -1.17 -6.09 -4.02
N VAL A 109 -1.80 -5.85 -2.87
CA VAL A 109 -1.28 -4.91 -1.88
C VAL A 109 -1.34 -5.57 -0.51
N CYS A 110 -0.27 -5.42 0.25
CA CYS A 110 -0.11 -6.03 1.55
C CYS A 110 0.42 -5.01 2.57
N LEU A 111 -0.02 -5.16 3.82
CA LEU A 111 0.62 -4.53 4.97
C LEU A 111 1.60 -5.52 5.59
N ARG A 112 2.89 -5.20 5.58
CA ARG A 112 3.94 -5.99 6.23
C ARG A 112 4.22 -5.44 7.62
N ILE A 113 4.26 -6.35 8.59
CA ILE A 113 4.51 -6.08 10.00
C ILE A 113 5.89 -6.64 10.34
N CYS A 114 6.79 -5.72 10.68
CA CYS A 114 8.17 -6.01 11.04
C CYS A 114 8.36 -5.69 12.51
N GLU A 115 8.27 -6.73 13.34
CA GLU A 115 8.62 -6.64 14.76
C GLU A 115 10.15 -6.57 14.94
N PRO A 116 10.64 -5.87 15.97
CA PRO A 116 12.05 -5.94 16.36
C PRO A 116 12.44 -7.39 16.64
N ARG A 117 13.67 -7.77 16.26
CA ARG A 117 14.19 -9.10 16.62
C ARG A 117 14.45 -9.13 18.12
N SER A 118 13.90 -10.12 18.81
CA SER A 118 14.03 -10.32 20.25
C SER A 118 15.45 -10.66 20.74
N ASP A 119 16.45 -10.70 19.86
CA ASP A 119 17.77 -11.28 20.13
C ASP A 119 18.85 -10.27 20.55
N ASP A 120 18.54 -8.98 20.71
CA ASP A 120 19.53 -7.94 21.10
C ASP A 120 19.61 -7.68 22.62
N THR A 121 19.10 -8.59 23.46
CA THR A 121 19.50 -8.60 24.88
C THR A 121 20.80 -9.38 25.03
N MET A 122 21.94 -8.73 24.74
CA MET A 122 23.24 -9.20 25.21
C MET A 122 23.21 -9.19 26.76
N PRO A 123 23.42 -10.32 27.45
CA PRO A 123 23.58 -10.30 28.89
C PRO A 123 24.86 -9.53 29.24
N SER A 124 24.74 -8.60 30.18
CA SER A 124 25.83 -7.78 30.72
C SER A 124 26.87 -8.61 31.45
#